data_AF-A0A086KAE3-F1
#
_entry.id   AF-A0A086KAE3-F1
#
_cell.length_a   1.000
_cell.length_b   1.000
_cell.length_c   1.000
_cell.angle_alpha   90.00
_cell.angle_beta   90.00
_cell.angle_gamma   90.00
#
_symmetry.space_group_name_H-M   'P 1'
#
loop_
_entity.id
_entity.type
_entity.pdbx_description
1 polymer ?
#
loop_
_entity_poly.entity_id
_entity_poly.type
_entity_poly.pdbx_seq_one_letter_code
_entity_poly.pdbx_strand_id
1 'polypeptide(L)'
;MMPSSGSGIGRPDSTSRPQENPGANGKIALYSLILYKWSPEKPIQLATAFDLSSFPFFHRSTMKEHIVFHSRLICARTPLGRRQVVEFEQNIGHCHVFVHSSGLAATVLSTAAYPMRVAFGLITQALRGFQDIYAGQWENITDDVKEGIMFNKEASDLLKLYQNPVEADKLLKVQRDLDEVKDVMLKNIDDLLQRGEKLDDLMQRSEDLSNTSYQFYRQAKKNNQCCQLY
;
A
#
# COMPACT_ATOMS: atom_id res chain seq x y z
N MET A 1 -55.07 36.96 -23.26
CA MET A 1 -53.91 36.14 -23.68
C MET A 1 -52.71 36.58 -22.84
N MET A 2 -52.24 35.69 -21.96
CA MET A 2 -50.90 35.68 -21.32
C MET A 2 -49.82 35.39 -22.40
N PRO A 3 -48.48 35.41 -22.13
CA PRO A 3 -47.67 36.20 -21.20
C PRO A 3 -46.33 36.73 -21.82
N SER A 4 -45.53 37.32 -20.94
CA SER A 4 -44.14 37.80 -20.96
C SER A 4 -43.04 36.91 -21.54
N SER A 5 -41.96 37.54 -22.02
CA SER A 5 -40.64 36.88 -22.25
C SER A 5 -39.51 37.78 -21.74
N GLY A 6 -38.97 37.43 -20.57
CA GLY A 6 -37.74 37.95 -20.02
C GLY A 6 -36.53 37.17 -20.53
N SER A 7 -35.47 37.89 -20.90
CA SER A 7 -34.21 37.33 -21.39
C SER A 7 -33.37 36.83 -20.21
N GLY A 8 -33.41 35.51 -19.97
CA GLY A 8 -32.54 34.83 -19.02
C GLY A 8 -31.16 34.55 -19.63
N ILE A 9 -30.12 35.05 -18.96
CA ILE A 9 -28.71 34.74 -19.23
C ILE A 9 -28.46 33.29 -18.79
N GLY A 10 -28.35 32.37 -19.75
CA GLY A 10 -27.93 30.99 -19.52
C GLY A 10 -26.43 30.91 -19.29
N ARG A 11 -26.01 30.55 -18.07
CA ARG A 11 -24.64 30.13 -17.75
C ARG A 11 -24.32 28.77 -18.41
N PRO A 12 -23.06 28.50 -18.76
CA PRO A 12 -22.69 27.25 -19.41
C PRO A 12 -22.87 26.07 -18.45
N ASP A 13 -23.52 25.04 -18.97
CA ASP A 13 -23.70 23.74 -18.33
C ASP A 13 -22.34 23.12 -18.02
N SER A 14 -21.98 23.06 -16.74
CA SER A 14 -20.81 22.36 -16.26
C SER A 14 -21.10 20.87 -16.33
N THR A 15 -20.85 20.27 -17.49
CA THR A 15 -20.77 18.83 -17.65
C THR A 15 -19.78 18.28 -16.63
N SER A 16 -20.30 17.71 -15.55
CA SER A 16 -19.57 16.93 -14.58
C SER A 16 -18.98 15.73 -15.32
N ARG A 17 -17.69 15.83 -15.67
CA ARG A 17 -16.94 14.67 -16.14
C ARG A 17 -17.06 13.59 -15.05
N PRO A 18 -17.45 12.36 -15.39
CA PRO A 18 -17.29 11.26 -14.46
C PRO A 18 -15.80 11.20 -14.09
N GLN A 19 -15.50 11.27 -12.79
CA GLN A 19 -14.17 10.92 -12.30
C GLN A 19 -13.95 9.45 -12.66
N GLU A 20 -13.22 9.20 -13.74
CA GLU A 20 -12.71 7.87 -14.04
C GLU A 20 -11.95 7.38 -12.81
N ASN A 21 -12.44 6.27 -12.24
CA ASN A 21 -11.74 5.52 -11.23
C ASN A 21 -10.34 5.15 -11.79
N PRO A 22 -9.24 5.65 -11.21
CA PRO A 22 -7.90 5.38 -11.74
C PRO A 22 -7.45 3.92 -11.60
N GLY A 23 -8.31 3.03 -11.09
CA GLY A 23 -8.06 1.58 -10.97
C GLY A 23 -8.63 0.71 -12.10
N ALA A 24 -9.38 1.26 -13.05
CA ALA A 24 -10.11 0.47 -14.06
C ALA A 24 -9.36 0.22 -15.38
N ASN A 25 -8.04 0.40 -15.40
CA ASN A 25 -7.19 -0.10 -16.49
C ASN A 25 -6.28 -1.17 -15.90
N GLY A 26 -6.38 -2.41 -16.41
CA GLY A 26 -5.76 -3.64 -15.88
C GLY A 26 -4.23 -3.69 -15.88
N LYS A 27 -3.58 -2.65 -15.36
CA LYS A 27 -2.13 -2.55 -15.20
C LYS A 27 -1.71 -3.41 -14.02
N ILE A 28 -0.86 -4.40 -14.28
CA ILE A 28 -0.19 -5.17 -13.25
C ILE A 28 1.00 -4.33 -12.76
N ALA A 29 1.03 -3.96 -11.49
CA ALA A 29 2.07 -3.08 -10.94
C ALA A 29 2.28 -3.29 -9.44
N LEU A 30 3.49 -2.94 -9.00
CA LEU A 30 3.85 -2.75 -7.60
C LEU A 30 3.86 -1.26 -7.28
N TYR A 31 3.35 -0.87 -6.12
CA TYR A 31 3.28 0.51 -5.65
C TYR A 31 4.29 0.82 -4.56
N SER A 32 4.59 -0.15 -3.69
CA SER A 32 5.55 0.06 -2.61
C SER A 32 6.28 -1.22 -2.21
N LEU A 33 7.47 -1.02 -1.64
CA LEU A 33 8.21 -1.98 -0.84
C LEU A 33 8.66 -1.26 0.43
N ILE A 34 8.23 -1.74 1.59
CA ILE A 34 8.57 -1.13 2.88
C ILE A 34 9.08 -2.21 3.82
N LEU A 35 10.21 -1.95 4.49
CA LEU A 35 10.79 -2.81 5.49
C LEU A 35 10.59 -2.21 6.88
N TYR A 36 10.29 -3.07 7.84
CA TYR A 36 10.03 -2.73 9.22
C TYR A 36 10.84 -3.60 10.18
N LYS A 37 11.25 -3.02 11.31
CA LYS A 37 11.49 -3.77 12.54
C LYS A 37 10.14 -3.97 13.21
N TRP A 38 9.73 -5.23 13.32
CA TRP A 38 8.42 -5.61 13.80
C TRP A 38 8.25 -5.29 15.28
N SER A 39 7.06 -4.78 15.60
CA SER A 39 6.55 -4.59 16.95
C SER A 39 5.03 -4.66 16.88
N PRO A 40 4.34 -5.30 17.84
CA PRO A 40 2.87 -5.37 17.84
C PRO A 40 2.20 -4.02 18.12
N GLU A 41 2.94 -3.06 18.69
CA GLU A 41 2.43 -1.71 18.98
C GLU A 41 2.70 -0.74 17.85
N LYS A 42 3.97 -0.57 17.48
CA LYS A 42 4.42 0.35 16.43
C LYS A 42 5.62 -0.24 15.68
N PRO A 43 5.40 -0.91 14.54
CA PRO A 43 6.49 -1.33 13.67
C PRO A 43 7.33 -0.12 13.23
N ILE A 44 8.64 -0.21 13.46
CA ILE A 44 9.59 0.86 13.16
C ILE A 44 9.99 0.75 11.69
N GLN A 45 9.80 1.81 10.92
CA GLN A 45 10.14 1.84 9.50
C GLN A 45 11.66 1.88 9.33
N LEU A 46 12.22 0.92 8.58
CA LEU A 46 13.65 0.83 8.33
C LEU A 46 14.04 1.34 6.94
N ALA A 47 13.23 1.02 5.94
CA ALA A 47 13.48 1.43 4.56
C ALA A 47 12.17 1.46 3.75
N THR A 48 12.12 2.32 2.74
CA THR A 48 10.95 2.48 1.88
C THR A 48 11.37 2.70 0.43
N ALA A 49 10.61 2.11 -0.50
CA ALA A 49 10.66 2.43 -1.92
C ALA A 49 9.22 2.51 -2.47
N PHE A 50 8.97 3.47 -3.37
CA PHE A 50 7.64 3.72 -3.92
C PHE A 50 7.69 3.90 -5.44
N ASP A 51 6.66 3.39 -6.13
CA ASP A 51 6.35 3.71 -7.52
C ASP A 51 4.87 4.09 -7.63
N LEU A 52 4.61 5.39 -7.49
CA LEU A 52 3.26 5.97 -7.56
C LEU A 52 3.02 6.68 -8.90
N SER A 53 3.78 6.31 -9.94
CA SER A 53 3.70 6.94 -11.25
C SER A 53 2.33 6.77 -11.92
N SER A 54 1.60 5.71 -11.57
CA SER A 54 0.21 5.44 -11.99
C SER A 54 -0.80 6.42 -11.40
N PHE A 55 -0.47 7.10 -10.29
CA PHE A 55 -1.37 8.05 -9.65
C PHE A 55 -1.12 9.48 -10.16
N PRO A 56 -2.16 10.34 -10.23
CA PRO A 56 -2.00 11.76 -10.50
C PRO A 56 -0.98 12.40 -9.55
N PHE A 57 -0.09 13.26 -10.07
CA PHE A 57 1.02 13.85 -9.33
C PHE A 57 0.58 14.45 -7.98
N PHE A 58 -0.51 15.21 -7.96
CA PHE A 58 -1.03 15.86 -6.75
C PHE A 58 -1.57 14.90 -5.68
N HIS A 59 -1.88 13.65 -6.05
CA HIS A 59 -2.37 12.65 -5.09
C HIS A 59 -1.24 11.74 -4.56
N ARG A 60 -0.04 11.79 -5.14
CA ARG A 60 1.05 10.86 -4.80
C ARG A 60 1.51 11.00 -3.35
N SER A 61 1.62 12.21 -2.82
CA SER A 61 2.02 12.44 -1.42
C SER A 61 1.00 11.82 -0.47
N THR A 62 -0.28 12.10 -0.70
CA THR A 62 -1.36 11.54 0.09
C THR A 62 -1.42 10.02 0.00
N MET A 63 -1.30 9.47 -1.21
CA MET A 63 -1.27 8.03 -1.42
C MET A 63 -0.10 7.39 -0.66
N LYS A 64 1.09 8.00 -0.71
CA LYS A 64 2.26 7.51 0.03
C LYS A 64 1.99 7.44 1.54
N GLU A 65 1.42 8.48 2.14
CA GLU A 65 1.05 8.51 3.55
C GLU A 65 0.03 7.40 3.90
N HIS A 66 -0.99 7.21 3.07
CA HIS A 66 -1.95 6.11 3.24
C HIS A 66 -1.33 4.73 3.14
N ILE A 67 -0.44 4.53 2.17
CA ILE A 67 0.27 3.27 2.00
C ILE A 67 1.07 2.96 3.26
N VAL A 68 1.85 3.92 3.77
CA VAL A 68 2.68 3.75 4.98
C VAL A 68 1.82 3.42 6.19
N PHE A 69 0.74 4.16 6.42
CA PHE A 69 -0.18 3.91 7.55
C PHE A 69 -0.76 2.48 7.50
N HIS A 70 -1.35 2.09 6.37
CA HIS A 70 -1.99 0.80 6.23
C HIS A 70 -0.97 -0.34 6.29
N SER A 71 0.18 -0.21 5.62
CA SER A 71 1.22 -1.25 5.66
C SER A 71 1.78 -1.43 7.07
N ARG A 72 1.96 -0.33 7.82
CA ARG A 72 2.39 -0.40 9.22
C ARG A 72 1.34 -1.07 10.09
N LEU A 73 0.06 -0.72 9.95
CA LEU A 73 -1.04 -1.38 10.67
C LEU A 73 -1.08 -2.88 10.38
N ILE A 74 -1.03 -3.26 9.10
CA ILE A 74 -1.03 -4.66 8.66
C ILE A 74 0.16 -5.43 9.23
N CYS A 75 1.35 -4.81 9.23
CA CYS A 75 2.56 -5.37 9.81
C CYS A 75 2.40 -5.61 11.32
N ALA A 76 1.89 -4.63 12.07
CA ALA A 76 1.66 -4.73 13.51
C ALA A 76 0.68 -5.86 13.87
N ARG A 77 -0.35 -6.05 13.05
CA ARG A 77 -1.39 -7.08 13.23
C ARG A 77 -1.00 -8.45 12.67
N THR A 78 0.18 -8.58 12.06
CA THR A 78 0.70 -9.85 11.57
C THR A 78 1.65 -10.47 12.60
N PRO A 79 1.37 -11.69 13.10
CA PRO A 79 2.27 -12.36 14.04
C PRO A 79 3.63 -12.71 13.41
N LEU A 80 4.65 -12.83 14.25
CA LEU A 80 5.97 -13.33 13.86
C LEU A 80 5.88 -14.67 13.13
N GLY A 81 6.68 -14.83 12.08
CA GLY A 81 6.73 -16.03 11.24
C GLY A 81 5.53 -16.21 10.30
N ARG A 82 4.64 -15.22 10.17
CA ARG A 82 3.43 -15.32 9.35
C ARG A 82 3.50 -14.46 8.09
N ARG A 83 2.89 -14.99 7.05
CA ARG A 83 2.56 -14.29 5.80
C ARG A 83 1.06 -14.01 5.78
N GLN A 84 0.68 -12.81 5.35
CA GLN A 84 -0.72 -12.43 5.14
C GLN A 84 -0.86 -11.61 3.86
N VAL A 85 -2.08 -11.62 3.29
CA VAL A 85 -2.46 -10.69 2.23
C VAL A 85 -3.73 -9.99 2.68
N VAL A 86 -3.72 -8.67 2.57
CA VAL A 86 -4.83 -7.82 2.99
C VAL A 86 -5.27 -6.98 1.80
N GLU A 87 -6.56 -7.01 1.50
CA GLU A 87 -7.17 -6.13 0.51
C GLU A 87 -7.10 -4.69 1.00
N PHE A 88 -6.51 -3.84 0.17
CA PHE A 88 -6.40 -2.41 0.41
C PHE A 88 -7.70 -1.75 -0.02
N GLU A 89 -8.23 -0.85 0.80
CA GLU A 89 -9.52 -0.21 0.52
C GLU A 89 -9.54 0.54 -0.82
N GLN A 90 -10.76 0.79 -1.33
CA GLN A 90 -11.01 1.51 -2.58
C GLN A 90 -10.45 0.81 -3.84
N ASN A 91 -10.31 -0.52 -3.81
CA ASN A 91 -9.81 -1.33 -4.92
C ASN A 91 -8.40 -0.93 -5.39
N ILE A 92 -7.57 -0.39 -4.49
CA ILE A 92 -6.19 -0.03 -4.82
C ILE A 92 -5.38 -1.31 -5.11
N GLY A 93 -5.64 -2.39 -4.38
CA GLY A 93 -5.06 -3.70 -4.64
C GLY A 93 -4.80 -4.48 -3.36
N HIS A 94 -3.71 -5.23 -3.32
CA HIS A 94 -3.39 -6.14 -2.22
C HIS A 94 -2.07 -5.76 -1.55
N CYS A 95 -2.08 -5.66 -0.23
CA CYS A 95 -0.89 -5.54 0.59
C CYS A 95 -0.45 -6.94 1.03
N HIS A 96 0.70 -7.37 0.53
CA HIS A 96 1.36 -8.63 0.91
C HIS A 96 2.33 -8.33 2.04
N VAL A 97 2.28 -9.09 3.12
CA VAL A 97 3.17 -8.91 4.28
C VAL A 97 3.79 -10.22 4.69
N PHE A 98 5.09 -10.19 5.00
CA PHE A 98 5.76 -11.26 5.71
C PHE A 98 6.48 -10.68 6.93
N VAL A 99 6.19 -11.22 8.09
CA VAL A 99 6.92 -10.95 9.33
C VAL A 99 7.82 -12.15 9.60
N HIS A 100 9.14 -11.96 9.46
CA HIS A 100 10.12 -13.01 9.71
C HIS A 100 10.29 -13.26 11.21
N SER A 101 10.72 -14.47 11.58
CA SER A 101 10.94 -14.86 12.99
C SER A 101 12.04 -14.07 13.69
N SER A 102 12.96 -13.44 12.94
CA SER A 102 13.98 -12.54 13.48
C SER A 102 13.42 -11.19 13.96
N GLY A 103 12.15 -10.88 13.67
CA GLY A 103 11.57 -9.56 13.92
C GLY A 103 11.78 -8.57 12.78
N LEU A 104 12.38 -8.97 11.65
CA LEU A 104 12.37 -8.19 10.42
C LEU A 104 11.06 -8.47 9.65
N ALA A 105 10.43 -7.43 9.10
CA ALA A 105 9.20 -7.57 8.33
C ALA A 105 9.27 -6.74 7.06
N ALA A 106 8.54 -7.17 6.03
CA ALA A 106 8.40 -6.39 4.82
C ALA A 106 6.97 -6.48 4.27
N THR A 107 6.55 -5.37 3.67
CA THR A 107 5.25 -5.21 3.03
C THR A 107 5.44 -4.77 1.60
N VAL A 108 4.66 -5.34 0.69
CA VAL A 108 4.57 -4.93 -0.71
C VAL A 108 3.12 -4.63 -1.04
N LEU A 109 2.84 -3.42 -1.54
CA LEU A 109 1.53 -3.11 -2.09
C LEU A 109 1.57 -3.30 -3.61
N SER A 110 0.60 -4.04 -4.15
CA SER A 110 0.47 -4.29 -5.59
C SER A 110 -0.97 -4.12 -6.04
N THR A 111 -1.19 -4.05 -7.36
CA THR A 111 -2.54 -4.26 -7.89
C THR A 111 -3.03 -5.68 -7.61
N ALA A 112 -4.35 -5.87 -7.58
CA ALA A 112 -4.97 -7.17 -7.27
C ALA A 112 -4.58 -8.29 -8.25
N ALA A 113 -4.32 -7.94 -9.51
CA ALA A 113 -3.89 -8.86 -10.56
C ALA A 113 -2.40 -9.25 -10.48
N TYR A 114 -1.61 -8.63 -9.60
CA TYR A 114 -0.20 -8.96 -9.48
C TYR A 114 -0.02 -10.34 -8.82
N PRO A 115 0.79 -11.25 -9.39
CA PRO A 115 0.93 -12.60 -8.87
C PRO A 115 1.50 -12.62 -7.44
N MET A 116 0.70 -13.13 -6.50
CA MET A 116 1.04 -13.22 -5.07
C MET A 116 2.40 -13.90 -4.83
N ARG A 117 2.70 -14.99 -5.55
CA ARG A 117 4.00 -15.68 -5.43
C ARG A 117 5.18 -14.78 -5.75
N VAL A 118 5.06 -13.94 -6.78
CA VAL A 118 6.14 -13.04 -7.18
C VAL A 118 6.29 -11.90 -6.17
N ALA A 119 5.18 -11.41 -5.60
CA ALA A 119 5.21 -10.40 -4.52
C ALA A 119 5.89 -10.93 -3.26
N PHE A 120 5.61 -12.17 -2.84
CA PHE A 120 6.34 -12.79 -1.73
C PHE A 120 7.80 -13.11 -2.08
N GLY A 121 8.11 -13.44 -3.32
CA GLY A 121 9.50 -13.56 -3.79
C GLY A 121 10.27 -12.25 -3.61
N LEU A 122 9.66 -11.11 -3.98
CA LEU A 122 10.24 -9.78 -3.72
C LEU A 122 10.48 -9.55 -2.23
N ILE A 123 9.48 -9.87 -1.39
CA ILE A 123 9.59 -9.73 0.07
C ILE A 123 10.76 -10.57 0.60
N THR A 124 10.88 -11.84 0.21
CA THR A 124 11.97 -12.72 0.63
C THR A 124 13.33 -12.17 0.21
N GLN A 125 13.48 -11.69 -1.04
CA GLN A 125 14.73 -11.07 -1.50
C GLN A 125 15.07 -9.79 -0.74
N ALA A 126 14.08 -8.93 -0.49
CA ALA A 126 14.28 -7.68 0.24
C ALA A 126 14.72 -7.94 1.68
N LEU A 127 14.05 -8.85 2.39
CA LEU A 127 14.41 -9.23 3.76
C LEU A 127 15.83 -9.82 3.82
N ARG A 128 16.16 -10.74 2.91
CA ARG A 128 17.48 -11.35 2.82
C ARG A 128 18.56 -10.30 2.54
N GLY A 129 18.39 -9.50 1.49
CA GLY A 129 19.36 -8.46 1.12
C GLY A 129 19.55 -7.42 2.23
N PHE A 130 18.48 -7.05 2.93
CA PHE A 130 18.57 -6.15 4.07
C PHE A 130 19.34 -6.77 5.23
N GLN A 131 19.04 -8.02 5.58
CA GLN A 131 19.74 -8.75 6.64
C GLN A 131 21.24 -8.93 6.31
N ASP A 132 21.57 -9.25 5.06
CA ASP A 132 22.96 -9.44 4.61
C ASP A 132 23.81 -8.16 4.75
N ILE A 133 23.19 -6.98 4.55
CA ILE A 133 23.89 -5.68 4.61
C ILE A 133 23.90 -5.09 6.03
N TYR A 134 22.80 -5.21 6.77
CA TYR A 134 22.56 -4.45 8.00
C TYR A 134 22.49 -5.30 9.27
N ALA A 135 22.83 -6.59 9.23
CA ALA A 135 22.90 -7.43 10.43
C ALA A 135 23.70 -6.75 11.56
N GLY A 136 23.11 -6.71 12.76
CA GLY A 136 23.68 -6.06 13.95
C GLY A 136 23.49 -4.53 14.02
N GLN A 137 23.01 -3.89 12.95
CA GLN A 137 22.80 -2.43 12.91
C GLN A 137 21.34 -2.03 13.12
N TRP A 138 20.38 -2.81 12.60
CA TRP A 138 18.96 -2.44 12.61
C TRP A 138 18.26 -2.81 13.92
N GLU A 139 18.82 -3.76 14.68
CA GLU A 139 18.24 -4.34 15.89
C GLU A 139 18.12 -3.30 17.01
N ASN A 140 19.01 -2.31 17.05
CA ASN A 140 19.03 -1.26 18.07
C ASN A 140 18.27 0.02 17.67
N ILE A 141 17.71 0.07 16.46
CA ILE A 141 16.94 1.23 15.99
C ILE A 141 15.62 1.29 16.77
N THR A 142 15.32 2.46 17.32
CA THR A 142 14.12 2.74 18.15
C THR A 142 13.08 3.59 17.44
N ASP A 143 13.49 4.34 16.42
CA ASP A 143 12.65 5.31 15.72
C ASP A 143 12.71 5.11 14.20
N ASP A 144 11.72 5.65 13.50
CA ASP A 144 11.65 5.52 12.04
C ASP A 144 12.92 6.07 11.37
N VAL A 145 13.50 5.25 10.52
CA VAL A 145 14.61 5.64 9.67
C VAL A 145 14.08 6.53 8.56
N LYS A 146 14.68 7.71 8.42
CA LYS A 146 14.34 8.65 7.34
C LYS A 146 14.57 7.98 5.98
N GLU A 147 13.66 8.25 5.05
CA GLU A 147 13.77 7.78 3.68
C GLU A 147 15.12 8.18 3.07
N GLY A 148 15.74 7.25 2.35
CA GLY A 148 17.03 7.47 1.71
C GLY A 148 18.25 7.05 2.53
N ILE A 149 18.11 6.80 3.84
CA ILE A 149 19.24 6.51 4.72
C ILE A 149 19.69 5.05 4.66
N MET A 150 18.76 4.09 4.79
CA MET A 150 19.07 2.66 4.74
C MET A 150 18.38 2.01 3.55
N PHE A 151 19.10 1.08 2.90
CA PHE A 151 18.60 0.17 1.85
C PHE A 151 17.83 0.86 0.71
N ASN A 152 18.10 2.15 0.46
CA ASN A 152 17.31 2.97 -0.46
C ASN A 152 17.49 2.53 -1.92
N LYS A 153 18.75 2.40 -2.34
CA LYS A 153 19.08 2.04 -3.72
C LYS A 153 18.64 0.61 -4.01
N GLU A 154 18.95 -0.30 -3.10
CA GLU A 154 18.62 -1.72 -3.20
C GLU A 154 17.11 -1.94 -3.23
N ALA A 155 16.35 -1.31 -2.33
CA ALA A 155 14.89 -1.39 -2.34
C ALA A 155 14.29 -0.82 -3.63
N SER A 156 14.80 0.31 -4.12
CA SER A 156 14.34 0.93 -5.36
C SER A 156 14.65 0.07 -6.58
N ASP A 157 15.83 -0.53 -6.63
CA ASP A 157 16.25 -1.41 -7.73
C ASP A 157 15.46 -2.73 -7.72
N LEU A 158 15.23 -3.31 -6.53
CA LEU A 158 14.36 -4.48 -6.35
C LEU A 158 12.92 -4.18 -6.79
N LEU A 159 12.34 -3.06 -6.35
CA LEU A 159 10.98 -2.67 -6.73
C LEU A 159 10.85 -2.55 -8.26
N LYS A 160 11.82 -1.91 -8.93
CA LYS A 160 11.85 -1.78 -10.39
C LYS A 160 12.00 -3.12 -11.10
N LEU A 161 12.93 -3.97 -10.63
CA LEU A 161 13.19 -5.28 -11.21
C LEU A 161 11.94 -6.16 -11.18
N TYR A 162 11.16 -6.06 -10.11
CA TYR A 162 9.93 -6.83 -9.92
C TYR A 162 8.68 -6.19 -10.54
N GLN A 163 8.76 -5.01 -11.18
CA GLN A 163 7.59 -4.43 -11.87
C GLN A 163 7.05 -5.33 -12.99
N ASN A 164 7.92 -6.10 -13.66
CA ASN A 164 7.49 -7.13 -14.62
C ASN A 164 7.43 -8.50 -13.95
N PRO A 165 6.23 -9.01 -13.60
CA PRO A 165 6.13 -10.27 -12.86
C PRO A 165 6.58 -11.49 -13.67
N VAL A 166 6.55 -11.45 -15.01
CA VAL A 166 6.98 -12.56 -15.86
C VAL A 166 8.49 -12.72 -15.81
N GLU A 167 9.23 -11.61 -15.89
CA GLU A 167 10.70 -11.63 -15.81
C GLU A 167 11.17 -11.93 -14.37
N ALA A 168 10.52 -11.33 -13.38
CA ALA A 168 10.80 -11.61 -11.97
C ALA A 168 10.57 -13.09 -11.62
N ASP A 169 9.53 -13.71 -12.16
CA ASP A 169 9.28 -15.13 -11.94
C ASP A 169 10.38 -16.04 -12.52
N LYS A 170 10.87 -15.73 -13.73
CA LYS A 170 12.00 -16.46 -14.30
C LYS A 170 13.23 -16.36 -13.41
N LEU A 171 13.49 -15.17 -12.86
CA LEU A 171 14.60 -14.95 -11.93
C LEU A 171 14.45 -15.81 -10.66
N LEU A 172 13.28 -15.80 -10.04
CA LEU A 172 13.00 -16.61 -8.84
C LEU A 172 13.21 -18.11 -9.10
N LYS A 173 12.76 -18.60 -10.26
CA LYS A 173 12.97 -19.99 -10.69
C LYS A 173 14.45 -20.33 -10.86
N VAL A 174 15.24 -19.44 -11.47
CA VAL A 174 16.69 -19.62 -11.65
C VAL A 174 17.40 -19.62 -10.30
N GLN A 175 17.01 -18.74 -9.39
CA GLN A 175 17.54 -18.64 -8.03
C GLN A 175 17.11 -19.82 -7.14
N ARG A 176 16.20 -20.68 -7.62
CA ARG A 176 15.55 -21.78 -6.85
C ARG A 176 14.84 -21.28 -5.59
N ASP A 177 14.52 -19.99 -5.54
CA ASP A 177 13.76 -19.36 -4.47
C ASP A 177 12.27 -19.56 -4.75
N LEU A 178 11.87 -20.84 -4.74
CA LEU A 178 10.50 -21.29 -4.92
C LEU A 178 9.82 -21.44 -3.56
N ASP A 179 9.65 -20.31 -2.88
CA ASP A 179 8.82 -20.26 -1.69
C ASP A 179 7.36 -20.57 -2.09
N GLU A 180 6.86 -21.71 -1.59
CA GLU A 180 5.48 -22.08 -1.80
C GLU A 180 4.59 -21.25 -0.86
N VAL A 181 3.81 -20.34 -1.45
CA VAL A 181 2.83 -19.54 -0.72
C VAL A 181 1.60 -20.40 -0.44
N LYS A 182 1.71 -21.29 0.54
CA LYS A 182 0.59 -22.10 1.03
C LYS A 182 -0.08 -21.41 2.22
N ASP A 183 -1.39 -21.60 2.33
CA ASP A 183 -2.21 -21.20 3.47
C ASP A 183 -2.28 -19.68 3.75
N VAL A 184 -1.96 -18.85 2.76
CA VAL A 184 -2.12 -17.39 2.85
C VAL A 184 -3.50 -16.99 2.35
N MET A 185 -4.38 -16.64 3.30
CA MET A 185 -5.74 -16.16 3.01
C MET A 185 -5.74 -14.66 2.76
N LEU A 186 -6.47 -14.23 1.73
CA LEU A 186 -6.81 -12.83 1.51
C LEU A 186 -7.82 -12.40 2.58
N LYS A 187 -7.53 -11.29 3.28
CA LYS A 187 -8.38 -10.71 4.32
C LYS A 187 -8.72 -9.27 3.98
N ASN A 188 -9.76 -8.74 4.59
CA ASN A 188 -10.00 -7.30 4.60
C ASN A 188 -9.22 -6.63 5.73
N ILE A 189 -8.99 -5.32 5.60
CA ILE A 189 -8.38 -4.55 6.69
C ILE A 189 -9.22 -4.63 7.98
N ASP A 190 -10.54 -4.72 7.85
CA ASP A 190 -11.47 -4.87 8.97
C ASP A 190 -11.24 -6.17 9.77
N ASP A 191 -10.75 -7.24 9.14
CA ASP A 191 -10.44 -8.51 9.82
C ASP A 191 -9.21 -8.40 10.74
N LEU A 192 -8.42 -7.34 10.57
CA LEU A 192 -7.26 -7.04 11.41
C LEU A 192 -7.57 -6.06 12.55
N LEU A 193 -8.77 -5.47 12.55
CA LEU A 193 -9.21 -4.56 13.60
C LEU A 193 -9.68 -5.34 14.84
N GLN A 194 -9.43 -4.77 16.01
CA GLN A 194 -9.95 -5.32 17.25
C GLN A 194 -11.45 -5.05 17.40
N ARG A 195 -12.13 -5.82 18.24
CA ARG A 195 -13.56 -5.58 18.53
C ARG A 195 -13.75 -4.16 19.09
N GLY A 196 -14.58 -3.37 18.40
CA GLY A 196 -14.85 -1.98 18.78
C GLY A 196 -13.84 -0.96 18.27
N GLU A 197 -12.77 -1.39 17.59
CA GLU A 197 -11.82 -0.52 16.90
C GLU A 197 -12.36 -0.12 15.52
N LYS A 198 -12.20 1.15 15.14
CA LYS A 198 -12.56 1.65 13.81
C LYS A 198 -11.32 2.17 13.10
N LEU A 199 -11.22 1.86 11.81
CA LEU A 199 -10.10 2.34 10.99
C LEU A 199 -10.02 3.88 10.97
N ASP A 200 -11.15 4.58 10.88
CA ASP A 200 -11.19 6.05 10.87
C ASP A 200 -10.57 6.66 12.15
N ASP A 201 -10.82 6.04 13.31
CA ASP A 201 -10.29 6.48 14.60
C ASP A 201 -8.76 6.25 14.67
N LEU A 202 -8.28 5.13 14.10
CA LEU A 202 -6.85 4.85 13.99
C LEU A 202 -6.14 5.84 13.06
N MET A 203 -6.76 6.15 11.92
CA MET A 203 -6.23 7.11 10.97
C MET A 203 -6.13 8.51 11.58
N GLN A 204 -7.15 8.94 12.33
CA GLN A 204 -7.17 10.26 12.97
C GLN A 204 -6.06 10.42 14.03
N ARG A 205 -5.68 9.33 14.71
CA ARG A 205 -4.65 9.33 15.76
C ARG A 205 -3.24 9.04 15.23
N SER A 206 -3.11 8.66 13.97
CA SER A 206 -1.85 8.25 13.37
C SER A 206 -0.90 9.42 13.17
N GLU A 207 0.38 9.19 13.41
CA GLU A 207 1.46 10.11 13.04
C GLU A 207 1.87 9.98 11.57
N ASP A 208 1.40 8.94 10.87
CA ASP A 208 1.74 8.66 9.46
C ASP A 208 0.89 9.45 8.47
N LEU A 209 -0.21 10.05 8.93
CA LEU A 209 -1.17 10.74 8.09
C LEU A 209 -1.22 12.23 8.43
N SER A 210 -0.95 13.08 7.45
CA SER A 210 -1.28 14.49 7.56
C SER A 210 -2.79 14.69 7.56
N ASN A 211 -3.27 15.79 8.15
CA ASN A 211 -4.68 16.14 8.12
C ASN A 211 -5.21 16.21 6.67
N THR A 212 -4.42 16.74 5.74
CA THR A 212 -4.76 16.78 4.30
C THR A 212 -5.01 15.38 3.74
N SER A 213 -4.13 14.43 4.05
CA SER A 213 -4.26 13.04 3.59
C SER A 213 -5.46 12.34 4.20
N TYR A 214 -5.70 12.53 5.49
CA TYR A 214 -6.90 12.02 6.16
C TYR A 214 -8.18 12.53 5.50
N GLN A 215 -8.29 13.85 5.28
CA GLN A 215 -9.47 14.44 4.63
C GLN A 215 -9.67 13.93 3.19
N PHE A 216 -8.58 13.81 2.42
CA PHE A 216 -8.63 13.27 1.06
C PHE A 216 -9.20 11.86 1.03
N TYR A 217 -8.73 10.98 1.89
CA TYR A 217 -9.22 9.61 1.96
C TYR A 217 -10.70 9.56 2.35
N ARG A 218 -11.13 10.38 3.31
CA ARG A 218 -12.54 10.46 3.70
C ARG A 218 -13.41 10.94 2.55
N GLN A 219 -12.93 11.91 1.76
CA GLN A 219 -13.66 12.38 0.58
C GLN A 219 -13.78 11.28 -0.48
N ALA A 220 -12.70 10.54 -0.75
CA ALA A 220 -12.71 9.42 -1.68
C ALA A 220 -13.69 8.32 -1.24
N LYS A 221 -13.71 7.98 0.05
CA LYS A 221 -14.65 7.00 0.63
C LYS A 221 -16.10 7.44 0.46
N LYS A 222 -16.41 8.72 0.72
CA LYS A 222 -17.76 9.28 0.50
C LYS A 222 -18.18 9.24 -0.97
N ASN A 223 -17.29 9.62 -1.89
CA ASN A 223 -17.58 9.64 -3.32
C ASN A 223 -17.89 8.24 -3.86
N ASN A 224 -17.19 7.21 -3.36
CA ASN A 224 -17.44 5.82 -3.74
C ASN A 224 -18.73 5.22 -3.11
N GLN A 225 -19.21 5.80 -2.01
CA GLN A 225 -20.45 5.37 -1.35
C GLN A 225 -21.72 5.93 -2.02
N CYS A 226 -21.64 7.10 -2.65
CA CYS A 226 -22.79 7.73 -3.32
C CYS A 226 -23.23 7.03 -4.63
N CYS A 227 -22.50 6.02 -5.10
CA CYS A 227 -22.79 5.28 -6.33
C CYS A 227 -23.30 3.85 -6.10
N GLN A 228 -23.64 3.47 -4.85
CA GLN A 228 -24.26 2.16 -4.54
C GLN A 228 -25.77 2.23 -4.27
N LEU A 229 -26.43 3.34 -4.60
CA LEU A 229 -27.86 3.57 -4.32
C LEU A 229 -28.78 3.66 -5.56
N TYR A 230 -28.35 3.16 -6.73
CA TYR A 230 -29.25 2.92 -7.86
C TYR A 230 -28.86 1.66 -8.63
#